data_AF-A0A417F846-F1
#
_entry.id   AF-A0A417F846-F1
#
_cell.length_a   1.000
_cell.length_b   1.000
_cell.length_c   1.000
_cell.angle_alpha   90.00
_cell.angle_beta   90.00
_cell.angle_gamma   90.00
#
_symmetry.space_group_name_H-M   'P 1'
#
loop_
_entity.id
_entity.type
_entity.pdbx_description
1 polymer ?
#
loop_
_entity_poly.entity_id
_entity_poly.type
_entity_poly.pdbx_seq_one_letter_code
_entity_poly.pdbx_strand_id
1 'polypeptide(L)' 'MRRGLDFYANYNSGWRVLHVGGNWNNGGNAGLFYFNANNTSSNTNSNVGARLLVFLLTGAGFPSPLGENIAA' A
#
# COMPACT_ATOMS: atom_id res chain seq x y z
N MET A 1 -5.57 26.22 7.85
CA MET A 1 -4.88 25.22 7.02
C MET A 1 -3.65 24.73 7.78
N ARG A 2 -3.75 23.58 8.46
CA ARG A 2 -2.60 22.99 9.16
C ARG A 2 -1.81 22.22 8.10
N ARG A 3 -0.65 22.75 7.68
CA ARG A 3 0.24 22.12 6.70
C ARG A 3 1.15 21.11 7.41
N GLY A 4 0.57 20.06 7.98
CA GLY A 4 1.28 19.00 8.67
C GLY A 4 0.73 17.63 8.28
N LEU A 5 1.52 16.58 8.48
CA LEU A 5 1.07 15.19 8.29
C LEU A 5 -0.18 14.92 9.12
N ASP A 6 -1.26 14.44 8.48
CA ASP A 6 -2.53 14.17 9.14
C ASP A 6 -2.63 12.68 9.47
N PHE A 7 -2.44 12.36 10.76
CA PHE A 7 -2.56 11.01 11.31
C PHE A 7 -3.85 10.87 12.12
N TYR A 8 -4.70 9.91 11.75
CA TYR A 8 -5.90 9.54 12.49
C TYR A 8 -5.82 8.08 12.93
N ALA A 9 -5.72 7.85 14.24
CA ALA A 9 -5.68 6.53 14.84
C ALA A 9 -6.81 6.39 15.87
N ASN A 10 -7.45 5.22 15.88
CA ASN A 10 -8.51 4.93 16.84
C ASN A 10 -7.97 4.05 17.97
N TYR A 11 -8.35 4.37 19.22
CA TYR A 11 -7.82 3.75 20.45
C TYR A 11 -8.44 2.37 20.78
N ASN A 12 -9.25 1.81 19.89
CA ASN A 12 -9.94 0.57 20.14
C ASN A 12 -8.94 -0.62 20.10
N SER A 13 -9.06 -1.57 21.02
CA SER A 13 -8.08 -2.66 21.21
C SER A 13 -7.87 -3.51 19.93
N GLY A 14 -6.65 -3.95 19.67
CA GLY A 14 -6.29 -4.86 18.56
C GLY A 14 -5.49 -4.21 17.41
N TRP A 15 -5.04 -5.04 16.45
CA TRP A 15 -4.26 -4.59 15.29
C TRP A 15 -5.10 -3.76 14.31
N ARG A 16 -4.55 -2.63 13.87
CA ARG A 16 -5.16 -1.72 12.90
C ARG A 16 -4.40 -1.76 11.58
N VAL A 17 -5.15 -1.64 10.48
CA VAL A 17 -4.59 -1.56 9.13
C VAL A 17 -4.58 -0.12 8.67
N LEU A 18 -3.48 0.30 8.06
CA LEU A 18 -3.29 1.66 7.59
C LEU A 18 -3.95 1.87 6.22
N HIS A 19 -4.94 2.76 6.18
CA HIS A 19 -5.56 3.25 4.96
C HIS A 19 -5.00 4.64 4.63
N VAL A 20 -4.35 4.78 3.46
CA VAL A 20 -3.64 5.99 3.05
C VAL A 20 -4.36 6.73 1.93
N GLY A 21 -4.18 8.05 1.86
CA GLY A 21 -4.69 8.89 0.75
C GLY A 21 -6.09 9.47 0.96
N GLY A 22 -6.94 8.79 1.73
CA GLY A 22 -8.32 9.21 1.99
C GLY A 22 -9.28 8.73 0.90
N ASN A 23 -10.57 9.01 1.08
CA ASN A 23 -11.63 8.66 0.14
C ASN A 23 -12.35 9.91 -0.40
N TRP A 24 -13.31 9.71 -1.32
CA TRP A 24 -14.04 10.78 -1.99
C TRP A 24 -14.80 11.74 -1.05
N ASN A 25 -15.17 11.29 0.15
CA ASN A 25 -15.91 12.09 1.14
C ASN A 25 -15.02 12.86 2.12
N ASN A 26 -13.69 12.65 2.08
CA ASN A 26 -12.76 13.29 3.01
C ASN A 26 -12.45 14.76 2.68
N GLY A 27 -12.82 15.25 1.50
CA GLY A 27 -12.61 16.65 1.09
C GLY A 27 -11.15 17.09 1.21
N GLY A 28 -10.92 18.24 1.86
CA GLY A 28 -9.57 18.81 2.04
C GLY A 28 -8.63 18.05 2.98
N ASN A 29 -9.13 17.03 3.69
CA ASN A 29 -8.28 16.16 4.52
C ASN A 29 -7.64 15.03 3.69
N ALA A 30 -8.18 14.70 2.51
CA ALA A 30 -7.56 13.71 1.64
C ALA A 30 -6.24 14.25 1.07
N GLY A 31 -5.24 13.37 0.90
CA GLY A 31 -3.94 13.78 0.39
C GLY A 31 -2.84 12.75 0.61
N LEU A 32 -1.66 13.03 0.05
CA LEU A 32 -0.49 12.12 0.10
C LEU A 32 -0.06 11.79 1.55
N PHE A 33 -0.33 12.71 2.48
CA PHE A 33 0.04 12.62 3.88
C PHE A 33 -1.13 12.28 4.80
N TYR A 34 -2.24 11.79 4.24
CA TYR A 34 -3.39 11.32 5.02
C TYR A 34 -3.22 9.86 5.41
N PHE A 35 -3.21 9.59 6.71
CA PHE A 35 -3.02 8.28 7.31
C PHE A 35 -4.16 7.94 8.26
N ASN A 36 -4.98 6.93 7.93
CA ASN A 36 -6.11 6.49 8.74
C ASN A 36 -5.93 5.04 9.22
N ALA A 37 -5.76 4.85 10.53
CA ALA A 37 -5.61 3.57 11.21
C ALA A 37 -6.83 3.21 12.09
N ASN A 38 -8.05 3.56 11.65
CA ASN A 38 -9.29 3.23 12.36
C ASN A 38 -9.83 1.81 12.05
N ASN A 39 -9.39 1.21 10.94
CA ASN A 39 -9.96 -0.04 10.44
C ASN A 39 -9.19 -1.27 10.95
N THR A 40 -9.92 -2.33 11.28
CA THR A 40 -9.34 -3.68 11.42
C THR A 40 -9.13 -4.31 10.04
N SER A 41 -8.36 -5.40 9.95
CA SER A 41 -8.16 -6.14 8.69
C SER A 41 -9.44 -6.75 8.12
N SER A 42 -10.45 -7.00 8.96
CA SER A 42 -11.76 -7.52 8.57
C SER A 42 -12.75 -6.46 8.06
N ASN A 43 -12.39 -5.17 8.14
CA ASN A 43 -13.30 -4.09 7.81
C ASN A 43 -13.37 -3.88 6.29
N THR A 44 -14.50 -4.22 5.70
CA THR A 44 -14.78 -4.07 4.26
C THR A 44 -15.75 -2.92 4.02
N ASN A 45 -15.39 -1.98 3.14
CA ASN A 45 -16.24 -0.85 2.76
C ASN A 45 -16.04 -0.52 1.27
N SER A 46 -17.07 0.00 0.60
CA SER A 46 -17.02 0.39 -0.81
C SER A 46 -16.03 1.52 -1.10
N ASN A 47 -15.61 2.26 -0.07
CA ASN A 47 -14.65 3.35 -0.16
C ASN A 47 -13.22 2.97 0.28
N VAL A 48 -12.95 1.67 0.48
CA VAL A 48 -11.63 1.14 0.82
C VAL A 48 -11.11 0.31 -0.36
N GLY A 49 -9.87 0.58 -0.77
CA GLY A 49 -9.20 -0.14 -1.84
C GLY A 49 -7.68 -0.07 -1.71
N ALA A 50 -6.96 -0.72 -2.64
CA ALA A 50 -5.51 -0.74 -2.68
C ALA A 50 -4.99 -0.47 -4.10
N ARG A 51 -3.74 -0.01 -4.19
CA ARG A 51 -3.01 0.16 -5.45
C ARG A 51 -1.91 -0.89 -5.53
N LEU A 52 -1.85 -1.63 -6.64
CA LEU A 52 -0.82 -2.65 -6.84
C LEU A 52 0.54 -1.98 -7.00
N LEU A 53 1.54 -2.49 -6.28
CA LEU A 53 2.95 -2.11 -6.41
C LEU A 53 3.68 -3.26 -7.13
N VAL A 54 4.27 -2.97 -8.29
CA VAL A 54 5.07 -3.94 -9.05
C VAL A 54 6.54 -3.54 -8.95
N PHE A 55 7.38 -4.43 -8.44
CA PHE A 55 8.82 -4.23 -8.35
C PHE A 55 9.53 -5.13 -9.36
N LEU A 56 10.24 -4.53 -10.31
CA LEU A 56 11.06 -5.27 -11.27
C LEU A 56 12.51 -5.34 -10.77
N LEU A 57 12.92 -6.51 -10.30
CA LEU A 57 14.31 -6.76 -9.92
C LEU A 57 15.15 -6.99 -11.19
N THR A 58 15.60 -5.92 -11.84
CA THR A 58 16.64 -6.00 -12.88
C THR A 58 18.02 -5.92 -12.22
N GLY A 59 18.49 -7.04 -11.65
CA GLY A 59 19.80 -7.00 -10.97
C GLY A 59 20.30 -8.27 -10.30
N ALA A 60 19.65 -9.42 -10.46
CA ALA A 60 20.24 -10.70 -10.14
C ALA A 60 20.43 -11.45 -11.46
N GLY A 61 21.67 -11.49 -11.94
CA GLY A 61 22.03 -12.32 -13.09
C GLY A 61 21.60 -13.76 -12.84
N PHE A 62 20.87 -14.34 -13.79
CA PHE A 62 20.62 -15.77 -13.80
C PHE A 62 21.97 -16.51 -13.80
N PRO A 63 22.26 -17.39 -12.82
CA PRO A 63 23.46 -18.20 -12.86
C PRO A 63 23.23 -19.43 -13.76
N SER A 64 22.91 -19.21 -15.03
CA SER A 64 23.13 -20.17 -16.11
C SER A 64 22.62 -19.65 -17.45
N PRO A 65 23.35 -19.88 -18.56
CA PRO A 65 22.75 -19.84 -19.87
C PRO A 65 21.88 -21.10 -20.02
N LEU A 66 20.56 -20.95 -19.98
CA LEU A 66 19.61 -21.98 -20.45
C LEU A 66 19.63 -22.05 -21.99
N GLY A 67 20.81 -22.28 -22.55
CA GLY A 67 21.02 -22.10 -23.98
C GLY A 67 22.38 -22.54 -24.46
N GLU A 68 22.79 -23.77 -24.15
CA GLU A 68 23.63 -24.50 -25.11
C GLU A 68 23.22 -25.98 -25.12
N ASN A 69 22.46 -26.29 -26.16
CA ASN A 69 22.05 -27.60 -26.60
C ASN A 69 23.33 -28.42 -26.84
N ILE A 70 23.59 -29.48 -26.06
CA ILE A 70 24.65 -30.44 -26.37
C ILE A 70 24.25 -31.09 -27.70
N ALA A 71 24.89 -30.66 -28.78
CA ALA A 71 24.77 -31.30 -30.08
C ALA A 71 25.21 -32.76 -29.96
N ALA A 72 24.41 -33.65 -30.57
CA ALA A 72 24.66 -35.07 -30.74
C ALA A 72 25.91 -35.36 -31.58
#